data_AF-A0A0T5ZCA3-F1
#
_entry.id   AF-A0A0T5ZCA3-F1
#
_cell.length_a   1.000
_cell.length_b   1.000
_cell.length_c   1.000
_cell.angle_alpha   90.00
_cell.angle_beta   90.00
_cell.angle_gamma   90.00
#
_symmetry.space_group_name_H-M   'P 1'
#
loop_
_entity.id
_entity.type
_entity.pdbx_description
1 polymer ?
#
loop_
_entity_poly.entity_id
_entity_poly.type
_entity_poly.pdbx_seq_one_letter_code
_entity_poly.pdbx_strand_id
1 'polypeptide(L)'
;MIEKQRFFITLKTKTIDEIINTNKEFKTGEQRSFFIVSVLKKYKIIAVGCQTPNIIKEAKNDTRQDIEEALDIVQNDFGSNTGIS
;
A
#
# COMPACT_ATOMS: atom_id res chain seq x y z
N MET A 1 -8.17 19.48 0.73
CA MET A 1 -8.64 18.61 -0.39
C MET A 1 -7.52 18.31 -1.38
N ILE A 2 -6.78 19.32 -1.84
CA ILE A 2 -5.64 19.19 -2.78
C ILE A 2 -4.55 18.22 -2.29
N GLU A 3 -4.23 18.19 -1.00
CA GLU A 3 -3.19 17.31 -0.45
C GLU A 3 -3.55 15.82 -0.53
N LYS A 4 -4.81 15.47 -0.24
CA LYS A 4 -5.31 14.08 -0.38
C LYS A 4 -5.25 13.63 -1.84
N GLN A 5 -5.59 14.52 -2.77
CA GLN A 5 -5.47 14.24 -4.21
C GLN A 5 -4.02 14.01 -4.61
N ARG A 6 -3.07 14.86 -4.16
CA ARG A 6 -1.64 14.66 -4.44
C ARG A 6 -1.14 13.32 -3.93
N PHE A 7 -1.50 12.93 -2.71
CA PHE A 7 -1.12 11.64 -2.14
C PHE A 7 -1.52 10.45 -3.04
N PHE A 8 -2.81 10.36 -3.41
CA PHE A 8 -3.30 9.26 -4.23
C PHE A 8 -2.79 9.33 -5.67
N ILE A 9 -2.69 10.54 -6.26
CA ILE A 9 -2.11 10.72 -7.59
C ILE A 9 -0.67 10.22 -7.61
N THR A 10 0.16 10.59 -6.65
CA THR A 10 1.55 10.16 -6.56
C THR A 10 1.66 8.63 -6.45
N LEU A 11 0.85 8.00 -5.60
CA LEU A 11 0.84 6.54 -5.48
C LEU A 11 0.31 5.83 -6.74
N LYS A 12 -0.64 6.43 -7.45
CA LYS A 12 -1.21 5.87 -8.67
C LYS A 12 -0.25 5.95 -9.86
N THR A 13 0.43 7.09 -10.03
CA THR A 13 1.19 7.38 -11.25
C THR A 13 2.66 7.03 -11.18
N LYS A 14 3.23 6.84 -9.99
CA LYS A 14 4.64 6.50 -9.81
C LYS A 14 4.83 5.11 -9.20
N THR A 15 5.97 4.49 -9.44
CA THR A 15 6.40 3.25 -8.79
C THR A 15 6.94 3.52 -7.38
N ILE A 16 7.13 2.45 -6.60
CA ILE A 16 7.76 2.54 -5.26
C ILE A 16 9.15 3.18 -5.36
N ASP A 17 9.97 2.73 -6.29
CA ASP A 17 11.34 3.22 -6.46
C ASP A 17 11.41 4.66 -6.96
N GLU A 18 10.49 5.07 -7.85
CA GLU A 18 10.40 6.45 -8.33
C GLU A 18 10.05 7.44 -7.22
N ILE A 19 9.27 7.00 -6.23
CA ILE A 19 8.88 7.84 -5.08
C ILE A 19 10.04 7.90 -4.08
N ILE A 20 10.68 6.78 -3.77
CA ILE A 20 11.76 6.72 -2.77
C ILE A 20 13.04 7.43 -3.25
N ASN A 21 13.39 7.25 -4.52
CA ASN A 21 14.65 7.78 -5.06
C ASN A 21 14.51 9.20 -5.63
N THR A 22 13.44 9.92 -5.29
CA THR A 22 13.27 11.27 -5.79
C THR A 22 14.18 12.24 -5.03
N ASN A 23 14.98 13.01 -5.76
CA ASN A 23 15.87 14.05 -5.21
C ASN A 23 15.16 15.41 -5.04
N LYS A 24 13.82 15.44 -5.09
CA LYS A 24 13.02 16.66 -5.03
C LYS A 24 12.50 16.89 -3.61
N GLU A 25 12.44 18.14 -3.18
CA GLU A 25 11.70 18.49 -1.97
C GLU A 25 10.22 18.18 -2.15
N PHE A 26 9.67 17.37 -1.25
CA PHE A 26 8.29 16.93 -1.29
C PHE A 26 7.34 18.02 -0.77
N LYS A 27 6.24 18.26 -1.50
CA LYS A 27 5.13 19.08 -0.99
C LYS A 27 4.31 18.31 0.06
N THR A 28 3.55 19.01 0.89
CA THR A 28 2.81 18.49 2.07
C THR A 28 1.80 17.34 1.83
N GLY A 29 1.53 16.92 0.59
CA GLY A 29 0.79 15.68 0.27
C GLY A 29 1.65 14.52 -0.24
N GLU A 30 2.79 14.83 -0.87
CA GLU A 30 3.73 13.85 -1.44
C GLU A 30 4.62 13.22 -0.36
N GLN A 31 4.89 13.96 0.73
CA GLN A 31 5.58 13.46 1.91
C GLN A 31 4.88 12.22 2.49
N ARG A 32 3.54 12.23 2.55
CA ARG A 32 2.77 11.08 3.04
C ARG A 32 2.92 9.86 2.13
N SER A 33 3.03 10.07 0.82
CA SER A 33 3.28 8.98 -0.14
C SER A 33 4.66 8.36 0.10
N PHE A 34 5.68 9.18 0.39
CA PHE A 34 7.02 8.68 0.72
C PHE A 34 7.01 7.77 1.96
N PHE A 35 6.31 8.16 3.03
CA PHE A 35 6.22 7.33 4.24
C PHE A 35 5.55 5.99 3.96
N ILE A 36 4.40 5.98 3.29
CA ILE A 36 3.68 4.75 2.96
C ILE A 36 4.49 3.84 2.04
N VAL A 37 5.15 4.40 1.03
CA VAL A 37 5.97 3.63 0.09
C VAL A 37 7.20 3.04 0.78
N SER A 38 7.76 3.72 1.79
CA SER A 38 8.84 3.17 2.60
C SER A 38 8.42 1.93 3.38
N VAL A 39 7.15 1.85 3.81
CA VAL A 39 6.57 0.63 4.40
C VAL A 39 6.37 -0.43 3.32
N LEU A 40 5.75 -0.07 2.19
CA LEU A 40 5.45 -0.99 1.08
C LEU A 40 6.70 -1.62 0.45
N LYS A 41 7.86 -0.96 0.53
CA LYS A 41 9.14 -1.53 0.08
C LYS A 41 9.56 -2.76 0.90
N LYS A 42 9.13 -2.86 2.15
CA LYS A 42 9.51 -3.95 3.07
C LYS A 42 8.38 -4.90 3.39
N TYR A 43 7.14 -4.43 3.28
CA TYR A 43 5.97 -5.13 3.74
C TYR A 43 4.91 -5.17 2.65
N LYS A 44 4.28 -6.33 2.48
CA LYS A 44 3.02 -6.45 1.76
C LYS A 44 1.89 -6.05 2.70
N ILE A 45 1.05 -5.11 2.27
CA ILE A 45 -0.12 -4.65 3.04
C ILE A 45 -1.38 -5.21 2.40
N ILE A 46 -2.22 -5.86 3.21
CA ILE A 46 -3.53 -6.39 2.81
C ILE A 46 -4.57 -5.66 3.66
N ALA A 47 -5.44 -4.87 3.01
CA ALA A 47 -6.54 -4.18 3.67
C ALA A 47 -7.82 -5.01 3.61
N VAL A 48 -8.41 -5.30 4.77
CA VAL A 48 -9.62 -6.11 4.91
C VAL A 48 -10.85 -5.23 5.10
N GLY A 49 -11.98 -5.59 4.49
CA GLY A 49 -13.28 -4.93 4.73
C GLY A 49 -13.35 -3.49 4.23
N CYS A 50 -12.54 -3.12 3.23
CA CYS A 50 -12.49 -1.75 2.74
C CYS A 50 -13.72 -1.41 1.87
N GLN A 51 -14.38 -0.29 2.15
CA GLN A 51 -15.52 0.22 1.37
C GLN A 51 -15.13 0.69 -0.04
N THR A 52 -13.85 1.03 -0.26
CA THR A 52 -13.33 1.55 -1.53
C THR A 52 -12.10 0.77 -1.99
N PRO A 53 -12.23 -0.53 -2.33
CA PRO A 53 -11.09 -1.40 -2.61
C PRO A 53 -10.25 -0.93 -3.80
N ASN A 54 -10.87 -0.31 -4.81
CA ASN A 54 -10.16 0.22 -5.97
C ASN A 54 -9.15 1.32 -5.60
N ILE A 55 -9.48 2.19 -4.66
CA ILE A 55 -8.57 3.26 -4.21
C ILE A 55 -7.36 2.67 -3.48
N ILE A 56 -7.58 1.62 -2.68
CA ILE A 56 -6.51 0.95 -1.93
C ILE A 56 -5.57 0.18 -2.88
N LYS A 57 -6.13 -0.48 -3.90
CA LYS A 57 -5.35 -1.11 -4.98
C LYS A 57 -4.54 -0.09 -5.75
N GLU A 58 -5.13 1.04 -6.12
CA GLU A 58 -4.41 2.15 -6.76
C GLU A 58 -3.29 2.71 -5.87
N ALA A 59 -3.43 2.60 -4.54
CA ALA A 59 -2.40 2.93 -3.56
C ALA A 59 -1.35 1.83 -3.35
N LYS A 60 -1.31 0.80 -4.21
CA LYS A 60 -0.35 -0.32 -4.21
C LYS A 60 -0.47 -1.28 -3.02
N ASN A 61 -1.66 -1.41 -2.46
CA ASN A 61 -1.96 -2.39 -1.41
C ASN A 61 -2.91 -3.46 -1.97
N ASP A 62 -2.90 -4.64 -1.38
CA ASP A 62 -3.92 -5.65 -1.64
C ASP A 62 -5.18 -5.35 -0.83
N THR A 63 -6.32 -5.87 -1.30
CA THR A 63 -7.60 -5.77 -0.59
C THR A 63 -8.30 -7.11 -0.55
N ARG A 64 -8.94 -7.44 0.58
CA ARG A 64 -9.80 -8.61 0.76
C ARG A 64 -11.09 -8.25 1.46
N GLN A 65 -12.12 -9.08 1.29
CA GLN A 65 -13.43 -8.83 1.88
C GLN A 65 -13.42 -9.10 3.38
N ASP A 66 -12.75 -10.17 3.79
CA ASP A 66 -12.67 -10.64 5.17
C ASP A 66 -11.23 -11.07 5.54
N ILE A 67 -11.08 -11.51 6.79
CA ILE A 67 -9.78 -11.85 7.37
C ILE A 67 -9.29 -13.18 6.81
N GLU A 68 -10.21 -14.12 6.60
CA GLU A 68 -9.96 -15.46 6.07
C GLU A 68 -9.28 -15.37 4.69
N GLU A 69 -9.84 -14.60 3.76
CA GLU A 69 -9.23 -14.37 2.45
C GLU A 69 -7.84 -13.70 2.53
N ALA A 70 -7.60 -12.87 3.55
CA ALA A 70 -6.30 -12.24 3.76
C ALA A 70 -5.27 -13.23 4.30
N LEU A 71 -5.68 -14.12 5.20
CA LEU A 71 -4.83 -15.18 5.75
C LEU A 71 -4.42 -16.18 4.67
N ASP A 72 -5.32 -16.50 3.74
CA ASP A 72 -4.99 -17.35 2.59
C ASP A 72 -3.84 -16.78 1.75
N ILE A 73 -3.78 -15.45 1.54
CA ILE A 73 -2.65 -14.82 0.85
C ILE A 73 -1.37 -15.00 1.65
N VAL A 74 -1.42 -14.73 2.96
CA VAL A 74 -0.25 -14.79 3.83
C VAL A 74 0.31 -16.22 3.85
N GLN A 75 -0.55 -17.23 3.96
CA GLN A 75 -0.15 -18.63 3.91
C GLN A 75 0.42 -19.01 2.55
N ASN A 76 -0.14 -18.52 1.44
CA ASN A 76 0.40 -18.77 0.10
C ASN A 76 1.78 -18.12 -0.12
N ASP A 77 1.97 -16.90 0.39
CA ASP A 77 3.22 -16.14 0.21
C ASP A 77 4.36 -16.66 1.11
N PHE A 78 4.05 -17.09 2.34
CA PHE A 78 5.05 -17.48 3.36
C PHE A 78 5.07 -18.98 3.67
N GLY A 79 4.17 -19.76 3.08
CA GLY A 79 3.95 -21.16 3.42
C GLY A 79 3.14 -21.35 4.71
N SER A 80 2.78 -22.60 5.01
CA SER A 80 1.97 -23.00 6.18
C SER A 80 2.67 -22.86 7.54
N ASN A 81 3.88 -22.29 7.59
CA ASN A 81 4.73 -22.24 8.78
C ASN A 81 4.78 -20.85 9.47
N THR A 82 3.75 -20.02 9.26
CA THR A 82 3.69 -18.64 9.78
C THR A 82 3.29 -18.52 11.25
N GLY A 83 2.93 -19.63 11.92
CA GLY A 83 2.51 -19.62 13.33
C GLY A 83 1.16 -18.94 13.58
N ILE A 84 0.41 -18.64 12.51
CA ILE A 84 -0.94 -18.09 12.57
C ILE A 84 -1.90 -19.30 12.56
N SER A 85 -2.25 -19.75 13.77
CA SER A 85 -3.21 -20.83 14.05
C SER A 85 -4.50 -20.27 14.63
#